data_AF-A0A1C3JEZ3-F1
#
_entry.id   AF-A0A1C3JEZ3-F1
#
_cell.length_a   1.000
_cell.length_b   1.000
_cell.length_c   1.000
_cell.angle_alpha   90.00
_cell.angle_beta   90.00
_cell.angle_gamma   90.00
#
_symmetry.space_group_name_H-M   'P 1'
#
loop_
_entity.id
_entity.type
_entity.pdbx_description
1 polymer ?
#
loop_
_entity_poly.entity_id
_entity_poly.type
_entity_poly.pdbx_seq_one_letter_code
_entity_poly.pdbx_strand_id
1 'polypeptide(L)'
;MALCKYGVGLVAHGQNITLVLEDNIPCGCIIKDFHGDLRIVNQEFPELNSLDGSIKENLTRLPPHYLVHDLLTGHFATVLRFISPRIAALGFEEVDFYRLLRRVIQAYKEQHSHLEERFNQFDLMTPQIDKICINRVRFKIGYGDTNERPLPDIGKPINNPLMQ
;
A
#
# COMPACT_ATOMS: atom_id res chain seq x y z
N MET A 1 6.11 -7.93 0.47
CA MET A 1 6.14 -9.36 0.86
C MET A 1 4.76 -9.96 1.02
N ALA A 2 3.93 -9.50 1.98
CA ALA A 2 2.60 -10.07 2.21
C ALA A 2 1.69 -10.06 0.96
N LEU A 3 1.63 -8.92 0.26
CA LEU A 3 0.79 -8.76 -0.93
C LEU A 3 1.17 -9.71 -2.06
N CYS A 4 2.41 -9.67 -2.53
CA CYS A 4 2.82 -10.45 -3.71
C CYS A 4 2.82 -11.96 -3.46
N LYS A 5 3.24 -12.41 -2.27
CA LYS A 5 3.34 -13.85 -1.97
C LYS A 5 2.00 -14.44 -1.55
N TYR A 6 1.26 -13.76 -0.68
CA TYR A 6 0.06 -14.30 -0.05
C TYR A 6 -1.24 -13.69 -0.61
N GLY A 7 -1.15 -12.69 -1.48
CA GLY A 7 -2.33 -11.96 -1.95
C GLY A 7 -3.01 -11.15 -0.85
N VAL A 8 -2.29 -10.80 0.24
CA VAL A 8 -2.87 -10.11 1.40
C VAL A 8 -2.49 -8.63 1.37
N GLY A 9 -3.51 -7.78 1.24
CA GLY A 9 -3.41 -6.32 1.36
C GLY A 9 -3.67 -5.88 2.79
N LEU A 10 -2.86 -4.92 3.25
CA LEU A 10 -2.96 -4.29 4.56
C LEU A 10 -3.03 -2.79 4.35
N VAL A 11 -4.05 -2.14 4.89
CA VAL A 11 -4.12 -0.68 4.88
C VAL A 11 -3.11 -0.14 5.89
N ALA A 12 -1.91 0.15 5.40
CA ALA A 12 -0.75 0.53 6.20
C ALA A 12 -0.69 2.06 6.43
N HIS A 13 -1.74 2.64 7.02
CA HIS A 13 -1.74 4.04 7.43
C HIS A 13 -0.77 4.29 8.59
N GLY A 14 -0.26 5.52 8.72
CA GLY A 14 0.73 5.87 9.73
C GLY A 14 0.29 5.59 11.18
N GLN A 15 -1.02 5.58 11.46
CA GLN A 15 -1.56 5.24 12.79
C GLN A 15 -1.49 3.74 13.11
N ASN A 16 -1.45 2.88 12.09
CA ASN A 16 -1.50 1.41 12.20
C ASN A 16 -0.10 0.77 12.18
N ILE A 17 0.95 1.58 12.01
CA ILE A 17 2.34 1.14 12.01
C ILE A 17 3.04 1.77 13.22
N THR A 18 3.61 0.93 14.08
CA THR A 18 4.51 1.36 15.15
C THR A 18 5.94 0.97 14.77
N LEU A 19 6.87 1.91 14.84
CA LEU A 19 8.29 1.64 14.60
C LEU A 19 8.96 1.23 15.91
N VAL A 20 9.78 0.19 15.85
CA VAL A 20 10.71 -0.18 16.92
C VAL A 20 12.04 0.46 16.60
N LEU A 21 12.58 1.23 17.54
CA LEU A 21 13.81 1.97 17.37
C LEU A 21 14.87 1.44 18.34
N GLU A 22 16.10 1.32 17.84
CA GLU A 22 17.31 1.10 18.62
C GLU A 22 18.30 2.20 18.23
N ASP A 23 18.81 2.96 19.20
CA ASP A 23 19.67 4.13 18.97
C ASP A 23 19.12 5.15 17.95
N ASN A 24 17.80 5.38 17.97
CA ASN A 24 17.05 6.22 17.03
C ASN A 24 17.01 5.70 15.57
N ILE A 25 17.43 4.45 15.34
CA ILE A 25 17.38 3.80 14.03
C ILE A 25 16.22 2.79 14.00
N PRO A 26 15.36 2.81 12.97
CA PRO A 26 14.31 1.79 12.84
C PRO A 26 14.91 0.39 12.65
N CYS A 27 14.66 -0.50 13.61
CA CYS A 27 15.11 -1.89 13.56
C CYS A 27 13.95 -2.89 13.39
N GLY A 28 12.70 -2.42 13.49
CA GLY A 28 11.51 -3.24 13.26
C GLY A 28 10.25 -2.41 13.08
N CYS A 29 9.18 -3.07 12.66
CA CYS A 29 7.84 -2.50 12.62
C CYS A 29 6.82 -3.48 13.20
N ILE A 30 5.83 -2.92 13.91
CA ILE A 30 4.68 -3.62 14.43
C ILE A 30 3.47 -3.08 13.68
N ILE A 31 2.68 -3.99 13.11
CA ILE A 31 1.43 -3.67 12.42
C ILE A 31 0.29 -4.02 13.38
N LYS A 32 -0.64 -3.08 13.56
CA LYS A 32 -1.85 -3.26 14.38
C LYS A 32 -3.11 -2.99 13.56
N ASP A 33 -4.26 -3.26 14.16
CA ASP A 33 -5.58 -2.98 13.60
C ASP A 33 -5.87 -3.71 12.27
N PHE A 34 -5.85 -5.04 12.31
CA PHE A 34 -6.21 -5.90 11.18
C PHE A 34 -7.72 -5.96 10.90
N HIS A 35 -8.56 -5.66 11.91
CA HIS A 35 -10.01 -5.74 11.79
C HIS A 35 -10.55 -4.67 10.83
N GLY A 36 -11.13 -5.10 9.70
CA GLY A 36 -11.75 -4.23 8.68
C GLY A 36 -10.80 -3.65 7.63
N ASP A 37 -9.48 -3.80 7.84
CA ASP A 37 -8.42 -3.22 6.99
C ASP A 37 -7.45 -4.26 6.42
N LEU A 38 -7.75 -5.54 6.64
CA LEU A 38 -7.18 -6.68 5.92
C LEU A 38 -8.05 -7.00 4.70
N ARG A 39 -7.41 -7.16 3.54
CA ARG A 39 -8.06 -7.55 2.29
C ARG A 39 -7.27 -8.66 1.62
N ILE A 40 -7.94 -9.46 0.80
CA ILE A 40 -7.28 -10.50 0.02
C ILE A 40 -7.52 -10.30 -1.48
N VAL A 41 -6.62 -10.84 -2.29
CA VAL A 41 -6.78 -10.88 -3.74
C VAL A 41 -7.96 -11.77 -4.10
N ASN A 42 -8.70 -11.40 -5.14
CA ASN A 42 -9.84 -12.18 -5.63
C ASN A 42 -9.46 -13.39 -6.50
N GLN A 43 -8.16 -13.63 -6.70
CA GLN A 43 -7.64 -14.75 -7.46
C GLN A 43 -7.20 -15.87 -6.52
N GLU A 44 -7.21 -17.10 -7.01
CA GLU A 44 -6.75 -18.23 -6.20
C GLU A 44 -5.22 -18.22 -6.09
N PHE A 45 -4.74 -18.06 -4.86
CA PHE A 45 -3.34 -18.17 -4.49
C PHE A 45 -3.21 -19.44 -3.63
N PRO A 46 -2.31 -20.39 -3.98
CA PRO A 46 -2.10 -21.58 -3.16
C PRO A 46 -1.83 -21.25 -1.69
N GLU A 47 -1.13 -20.15 -1.43
CA GLU A 47 -0.80 -19.65 -0.10
C GLU A 47 -2.02 -19.21 0.71
N LEU A 48 -3.15 -18.89 0.07
CA LEU A 48 -4.41 -18.56 0.75
C LEU A 48 -5.17 -19.80 1.23
N ASN A 49 -4.79 -21.01 0.79
CA ASN A 49 -5.44 -22.25 1.21
C ASN A 49 -5.14 -22.61 2.67
N SER A 50 -4.08 -22.04 3.26
CA SER A 50 -3.80 -22.19 4.69
C SER A 50 -4.63 -21.27 5.57
N LEU A 51 -5.39 -20.32 5.00
CA LEU A 51 -6.25 -19.43 5.74
C LEU A 51 -7.56 -20.16 6.09
N ASP A 52 -8.00 -20.02 7.34
CA ASP A 52 -9.27 -20.61 7.78
C ASP A 52 -10.44 -20.13 6.92
N GLY A 53 -11.37 -21.04 6.59
CA GLY A 53 -12.49 -20.77 5.71
C GLY A 53 -13.38 -19.64 6.22
N SER A 54 -13.65 -19.60 7.53
CA SER A 54 -14.45 -18.54 8.14
C SER A 54 -13.78 -17.17 8.02
N ILE A 55 -12.45 -17.11 8.09
CA ILE A 55 -11.70 -15.87 7.88
C ILE A 55 -11.77 -15.47 6.39
N LYS A 56 -11.51 -16.40 5.47
CA LYS A 56 -11.50 -16.14 4.01
C LYS A 56 -12.86 -15.66 3.48
N GLU A 57 -13.96 -16.05 4.13
CA GLU A 57 -15.33 -15.61 3.81
C GLU A 57 -15.65 -14.20 4.30
N ASN A 58 -15.06 -13.78 5.43
CA ASN A 58 -15.30 -12.45 6.02
C ASN A 58 -14.36 -11.36 5.48
N LEU A 59 -13.29 -11.72 4.78
CA LEU A 59 -12.37 -10.75 4.18
C LEU A 59 -12.86 -10.24 2.83
N THR A 60 -12.75 -8.92 2.63
CA THR A 60 -13.03 -8.30 1.34
C THR A 60 -12.04 -8.81 0.28
N ARG A 61 -12.56 -9.27 -0.85
CA ARG A 61 -11.76 -9.72 -2.00
C ARG A 61 -11.69 -8.65 -3.07
N LEU A 62 -10.49 -8.27 -3.47
CA LEU A 62 -10.27 -7.24 -4.51
C LEU A 62 -9.37 -7.75 -5.63
N PRO A 63 -9.57 -7.30 -6.87
CA PRO A 63 -8.62 -7.54 -7.94
C PRO A 63 -7.27 -6.87 -7.65
N PRO A 64 -6.16 -7.36 -8.25
CA PRO A 64 -4.82 -6.87 -7.98
C PRO A 64 -4.63 -5.36 -8.15
N HIS A 65 -5.21 -4.78 -9.20
CA HIS A 65 -5.13 -3.35 -9.48
C HIS A 65 -5.82 -2.48 -8.43
N TYR A 66 -6.76 -3.00 -7.64
CA TYR A 66 -7.30 -2.29 -6.48
C TYR A 66 -6.48 -2.57 -5.22
N LEU A 67 -6.02 -3.80 -5.02
CA LEU A 67 -5.27 -4.18 -3.82
C LEU A 67 -3.90 -3.48 -3.73
N VAL A 68 -3.28 -3.18 -4.87
CA VAL A 68 -2.04 -2.40 -4.94
C VAL A 68 -2.20 -0.99 -4.35
N HIS A 69 -3.41 -0.43 -4.35
CA HIS A 69 -3.69 0.88 -3.75
C HIS A 69 -3.66 0.88 -2.22
N ASP A 70 -3.78 -0.27 -1.55
CA ASP A 70 -3.54 -0.32 -0.10
C ASP A 70 -2.08 0.09 0.22
N LEU A 71 -1.14 -0.12 -0.71
CA LEU A 71 0.23 0.37 -0.61
C LEU A 71 0.43 1.74 -1.27
N LEU A 72 0.04 1.91 -2.53
CA LEU A 72 0.25 3.16 -3.29
C LEU A 72 -0.50 4.34 -2.66
N THR A 73 -1.82 4.20 -2.52
CA THR A 73 -2.64 5.24 -1.90
C THR A 73 -2.48 5.18 -0.39
N GLY A 74 -2.58 3.98 0.20
CA GLY A 74 -2.67 3.79 1.64
C GLY A 74 -1.38 4.07 2.41
N HIS A 75 -0.22 4.03 1.75
CA HIS A 75 1.08 4.33 2.37
C HIS A 75 1.87 5.41 1.61
N PHE A 76 2.07 5.30 0.30
CA PHE A 76 2.92 6.27 -0.41
C PHE A 76 2.28 7.66 -0.44
N ALA A 77 1.00 7.75 -0.83
CA ALA A 77 0.32 9.03 -0.96
C ALA A 77 -0.12 9.64 0.38
N THR A 78 -0.34 8.83 1.42
CA THR A 78 -0.88 9.28 2.73
C THR A 78 0.17 9.36 3.83
N VAL A 79 1.35 8.74 3.66
CA VAL A 79 2.45 8.77 4.63
C VAL A 79 3.70 9.35 3.99
N LEU A 80 4.26 8.67 2.98
CA LEU A 80 5.56 9.06 2.41
C LEU A 80 5.53 10.45 1.76
N ARG A 81 4.42 10.82 1.12
CA ARG A 81 4.21 12.18 0.56
C ARG A 81 4.36 13.31 1.58
N PHE A 82 4.14 13.04 2.87
CA PHE A 82 4.33 14.04 3.93
C PHE A 82 5.71 13.98 4.57
N ILE A 83 6.42 12.85 4.42
CA ILE A 83 7.78 12.66 4.92
C ILE A 83 8.79 13.21 3.91
N SER A 84 8.65 12.93 2.61
CA SER A 84 9.62 13.33 1.59
C SER A 84 9.95 14.83 1.62
N PRO A 85 9.00 15.77 1.75
CA PRO A 85 9.33 17.20 1.78
C PRO A 85 10.03 17.62 3.08
N ARG A 86 9.79 16.90 4.19
CA ARG A 86 10.46 17.18 5.48
C ARG A 86 11.92 16.75 5.43
N ILE A 87 12.18 15.62 4.78
CA ILE A 87 13.54 15.13 4.54
C ILE A 87 14.27 16.03 3.52
N ALA A 88 13.58 16.53 2.50
CA ALA A 88 14.14 17.52 1.57
C ALA A 88 14.56 18.82 2.29
N ALA A 89 13.78 19.28 3.27
CA ALA A 89 14.17 20.43 4.09
C ALA A 89 15.43 20.20 4.94
N LEU A 90 15.88 18.94 5.10
CA LEU A 90 17.13 18.57 5.76
C LEU A 90 18.29 18.36 4.77
N GLY A 91 18.08 18.65 3.47
CA GLY A 91 19.11 18.57 2.42
C GLY A 91 19.14 17.26 1.64
N PHE A 92 18.11 16.41 1.76
CA PHE A 92 18.02 15.16 0.99
C PHE A 92 16.83 15.21 0.02
N GLU A 93 17.13 15.45 -1.26
CA GLU A 93 16.16 15.70 -2.32
C GLU A 93 15.04 14.64 -2.40
N GLU A 94 13.81 15.07 -2.70
CA GLU A 94 12.68 14.15 -2.80
C GLU A 94 12.89 13.09 -3.88
N VAL A 95 13.54 13.45 -4.98
CA VAL A 95 13.89 12.51 -6.05
C VAL A 95 14.78 11.39 -5.53
N ASP A 96 15.77 11.70 -4.70
CA ASP A 96 16.68 10.71 -4.13
C ASP A 96 15.99 9.85 -3.06
N PHE A 97 15.01 10.39 -2.35
CA PHE A 97 14.13 9.63 -1.46
C PHE A 97 13.36 8.53 -2.19
N TYR A 98 12.70 8.87 -3.31
CA TYR A 98 11.96 7.86 -4.06
C TYR A 98 12.88 6.92 -4.86
N ARG A 99 14.06 7.37 -5.28
CA ARG A 99 15.10 6.48 -5.85
C ARG A 99 15.58 5.46 -4.83
N LEU A 100 15.78 5.85 -3.58
CA LEU A 100 16.13 4.91 -2.50
C LEU A 100 15.01 3.88 -2.30
N LEU A 101 13.76 4.33 -2.22
CA LEU A 101 12.61 3.43 -2.12
C LEU A 101 12.54 2.45 -3.31
N ARG A 102 12.74 2.95 -4.54
CA ARG A 102 12.78 2.11 -5.74
C ARG A 102 13.87 1.04 -5.64
N ARG A 103 15.09 1.42 -5.23
CA ARG A 103 16.21 0.48 -5.06
C ARG A 103 15.89 -0.61 -4.04
N VAL A 104 15.26 -0.26 -2.91
CA VAL A 104 14.82 -1.23 -1.90
C VAL A 104 13.80 -2.21 -2.48
N ILE A 105 12.81 -1.72 -3.23
CA ILE A 105 11.81 -2.58 -3.89
C ILE A 105 12.47 -3.49 -4.94
N GLN A 106 13.39 -2.95 -5.75
CA GLN A 106 14.11 -3.73 -6.77
C GLN A 106 14.98 -4.82 -6.16
N ALA A 107 15.78 -4.50 -5.14
CA ALA A 107 16.57 -5.49 -4.41
C ALA A 107 15.69 -6.59 -3.81
N TYR A 108 14.52 -6.24 -3.28
CA TYR A 108 13.55 -7.22 -2.81
C TYR A 108 13.04 -8.13 -3.94
N LYS A 109 12.71 -7.57 -5.12
CA LYS A 109 12.28 -8.35 -6.29
C LYS A 109 13.38 -9.31 -6.75
N GLU A 110 14.63 -8.85 -6.82
CA GLU A 110 15.79 -9.65 -7.22
C GLU A 110 16.03 -10.83 -6.27
N GLN A 111 15.92 -10.61 -4.96
CA GLN A 111 16.03 -11.68 -3.95
C GLN A 111 14.89 -12.70 -4.01
N HIS A 112 13.75 -12.36 -4.65
CA HIS A 112 12.56 -13.20 -4.71
C HIS A 112 12.10 -13.40 -6.16
N SER A 113 13.03 -13.67 -7.08
CA SER A 113 12.75 -13.85 -8.51
C SER A 113 11.66 -14.89 -8.81
N HIS A 114 11.47 -15.89 -7.95
CA HIS A 114 10.37 -16.86 -8.04
C HIS A 114 8.96 -16.24 -7.94
N LEU A 115 8.83 -14.97 -7.53
CA LEU A 115 7.58 -14.22 -7.46
C LEU A 115 7.40 -13.22 -8.62
N GLU A 116 8.20 -13.31 -9.70
CA GLU A 116 8.19 -12.35 -10.80
C GLU A 116 6.79 -12.10 -11.39
N GLU A 117 6.03 -13.16 -11.65
CA GLU A 117 4.66 -13.05 -12.16
C GLU A 117 3.76 -12.27 -11.18
N ARG A 118 3.92 -12.52 -9.87
CA ARG A 118 3.18 -11.79 -8.83
C ARG A 118 3.61 -10.31 -8.78
N PHE A 119 4.88 -10.02 -8.98
CA PHE A 119 5.34 -8.62 -9.04
C PHE A 119 4.76 -7.88 -10.24
N ASN A 120 4.60 -8.55 -11.38
CA ASN A 120 3.97 -7.98 -12.56
C ASN A 120 2.46 -7.80 -12.34
N GLN A 121 1.83 -8.69 -11.57
CA GLN A 121 0.42 -8.60 -11.20
C GLN A 121 0.12 -7.43 -10.23
N PHE A 122 1.04 -7.13 -9.32
CA PHE A 122 0.95 -6.02 -8.37
C PHE A 122 2.00 -4.94 -8.69
N ASP A 123 2.04 -4.49 -9.95
CA ASP A 123 3.10 -3.61 -10.42
C ASP A 123 3.07 -2.23 -9.73
N LEU A 124 4.16 -1.91 -9.03
CA LEU A 124 4.39 -0.62 -8.37
C LEU A 124 5.19 0.34 -9.26
N MET A 125 5.71 -0.12 -10.40
CA MET A 125 6.62 0.62 -11.28
C MET A 125 5.93 1.12 -12.56
N THR A 126 4.61 1.26 -12.52
CA THR A 126 3.86 1.89 -13.61
C THR A 126 4.24 3.37 -13.75
N PRO A 127 4.30 3.96 -14.96
CA PRO A 127 4.64 5.37 -15.14
C PRO A 127 3.69 6.34 -14.41
N GLN A 128 2.43 5.93 -14.27
CA GLN A 128 1.37 6.69 -13.62
C GLN A 128 0.61 5.82 -12.64
N ILE A 129 0.07 6.45 -11.60
CA ILE A 129 -0.79 5.83 -10.59
C ILE A 129 -2.15 6.51 -10.57
N ASP A 130 -3.21 5.73 -10.35
CA ASP A 130 -4.56 6.28 -10.22
C ASP A 130 -4.65 7.16 -8.97
N LYS A 131 -5.19 8.36 -9.16
CA LYS A 131 -5.36 9.33 -8.07
C LYS A 131 -6.66 9.07 -7.33
N ILE A 132 -6.59 8.26 -6.29
CA ILE A 132 -7.74 7.99 -5.42
C ILE A 132 -8.03 9.22 -4.54
N CYS A 133 -9.13 9.92 -4.82
CA CYS A 133 -9.51 11.15 -4.13
C CYS A 133 -10.44 10.88 -2.95
N ILE A 134 -9.86 10.45 -1.82
CA ILE A 134 -10.59 10.04 -0.60
C ILE A 134 -11.57 11.13 -0.10
N ASN A 135 -11.17 12.40 -0.16
CA ASN A 135 -12.01 13.49 0.36
C ASN A 135 -13.14 13.92 -0.59
N ARG A 136 -13.01 13.68 -1.91
CA ARG A 136 -14.03 14.13 -2.89
C ARG A 136 -15.37 13.45 -2.65
N VAL A 137 -15.36 12.16 -2.29
CA VAL A 137 -16.60 11.46 -1.96
C VAL A 137 -17.20 11.99 -0.66
N ARG A 138 -16.39 12.23 0.37
CA ARG A 138 -16.83 12.81 1.65
C ARG A 138 -17.41 14.21 1.52
N PHE A 139 -16.88 15.03 0.64
CA PHE A 139 -17.48 16.35 0.35
C PHE A 139 -18.83 16.26 -0.37
N LYS A 140 -19.10 15.18 -1.12
CA LYS A 140 -20.38 14.97 -1.80
C LYS A 140 -21.47 14.42 -0.87
N ILE A 141 -21.11 13.43 -0.04
CA ILE A 141 -22.08 12.70 0.79
C ILE A 141 -22.12 13.18 2.25
N GLY A 142 -21.18 14.04 2.65
CA GLY A 142 -21.00 14.47 4.04
C GLY A 142 -20.20 13.49 4.90
N TYR A 143 -20.13 13.81 6.20
CA TYR A 143 -19.43 13.01 7.23
C TYR A 143 -20.41 12.26 8.16
N GLY A 144 -21.66 12.10 7.76
CA GLY A 144 -22.62 11.28 8.51
C GLY A 144 -22.22 9.81 8.55
N ASP A 145 -22.62 9.11 9.61
CA ASP A 145 -22.38 7.68 9.75
C ASP A 145 -23.21 6.90 8.73
N THR A 146 -22.53 6.08 7.92
CA THR A 146 -23.15 5.15 6.98
C THR A 146 -22.63 3.75 7.25
N ASN A 147 -23.49 2.74 7.17
CA ASN A 147 -23.07 1.34 7.31
C ASN A 147 -22.21 0.85 6.12
N GLU A 148 -22.18 1.61 5.03
CA GLU A 148 -21.40 1.29 3.83
C GLU A 148 -20.18 2.20 3.71
N ARG A 149 -19.02 1.63 3.35
CA ARG A 149 -17.81 2.40 3.02
C ARG A 149 -18.02 3.07 1.67
N PRO A 150 -17.95 4.42 1.57
CA PRO A 150 -18.15 5.11 0.31
C PRO A 150 -17.01 4.79 -0.66
N LEU A 151 -17.37 4.51 -1.92
CA LEU A 151 -16.38 4.30 -2.98
C LEU A 151 -15.66 5.61 -3.30
N PRO A 152 -14.32 5.62 -3.32
CA PRO A 152 -13.57 6.84 -3.58
C PRO A 152 -13.74 7.30 -5.04
N ASP A 153 -13.73 8.61 -5.23
CA ASP A 153 -13.74 9.23 -6.56
C ASP A 153 -12.33 9.15 -7.18
N ILE A 154 -12.22 8.78 -8.46
CA ILE A 154 -10.93 8.67 -9.16
C ILE A 154 -10.65 10.01 -9.86
N GLY A 155 -9.49 10.57 -9.57
CA GLY A 155 -8.97 11.78 -10.23
C GLY A 155 -8.16 11.47 -11.48
N LYS A 156 -7.62 12.50 -12.12
CA LYS A 156 -6.64 12.31 -13.19
C LYS A 156 -5.41 11.56 -12.63
N PRO A 157 -4.87 10.56 -13.35
CA PRO A 157 -3.65 9.86 -12.97
C PRO A 157 -2.51 10.84 -12.70
N ILE A 158 -1.64 10.49 -11.75
CA ILE A 158 -0.46 11.27 -11.39
C ILE A 158 0.81 10.49 -11.73
N ASN A 159 1.90 11.20 -12.00
CA ASN A 159 3.19 10.57 -12.25
C ASN A 159 3.64 9.78 -11.03
N ASN A 160 4.12 8.56 -11.24
CA ASN A 160 4.64 7.73 -10.18
C ASN A 160 6.02 8.26 -9.74
N PRO A 161 6.21 8.66 -8.47
CA PRO A 161 7.49 9.17 -8.01
C PRO A 161 8.61 8.11 -8.04
N LEU A 162 8.27 6.81 -8.06
CA LEU A 162 9.26 5.73 -8.26
C LEU A 162 9.89 5.73 -9.66
N MET A 163 9.26 6.40 -10.62
CA MET A 163 9.67 6.42 -12.03
C MET A 163 10.45 7.69 -12.42
N GLN A 164 10.82 8.52 -11.44
CA GLN A 164 11.60 9.75 -11.61
C GLN A 164 13.11 9.56 -11.38
#